data_AF-A0A7W1U257-F1
#
_entry.id   AF-A0A7W1U257-F1
#
_cell.length_a   1.000
_cell.length_b   1.000
_cell.length_c   1.000
_cell.angle_alpha   90.00
_cell.angle_beta   90.00
_cell.angle_gamma   90.00
#
_symmetry.space_group_name_H-M   'P 1'
#
loop_
_entity.id
_entity.type
_entity.pdbx_description
1 polymer ?
#
loop_
_entity_poly.entity_id
_entity_poly.type
_entity_poly.pdbx_seq_one_letter_code
_entity_poly.pdbx_strand_id
1 'polypeptide(L)'
;MKNLDEMMMRSLSFPDFNVEKMEFLPEKKILKVFVEGAWLEIDGGTALGKGVLFFNDWDVLSINRYDPILEKWNEIEISNSEELRDLCEVKFFNSNISLCGFGKWVGQWLEWKITNAKMHAQFETK
;
A
#
# COMPACT_ATOMS: atom_id res chain seq x y z
N MET A 1 -11.19 -8.48 14.86
CA MET A 1 -10.46 -7.59 13.94
C MET A 1 -11.05 -6.20 14.05
N LYS A 2 -10.20 -5.17 14.10
CA LYS A 2 -10.57 -3.76 14.04
C LYS A 2 -10.69 -3.35 12.58
N ASN A 3 -11.86 -2.85 12.19
CA ASN A 3 -12.09 -2.28 10.86
C ASN A 3 -11.73 -0.79 10.91
N LEU A 4 -10.99 -0.32 9.91
CA LEU A 4 -10.65 1.09 9.73
C LEU A 4 -11.26 1.56 8.42
N ASP A 5 -12.00 2.67 8.49
CA ASP A 5 -12.52 3.35 7.31
C ASP A 5 -11.45 4.25 6.65
N GLU A 6 -11.81 4.87 5.53
CA GLU A 6 -10.94 5.78 4.79
C GLU A 6 -10.38 6.92 5.65
N MET A 7 -11.16 7.44 6.60
CA MET A 7 -10.71 8.55 7.45
C MET A 7 -9.62 8.08 8.41
N MET A 8 -9.82 6.94 9.04
CA MET A 8 -8.86 6.34 9.96
C MET A 8 -7.59 5.87 9.25
N MET A 9 -7.70 5.39 8.00
CA MET A 9 -6.53 4.95 7.22
C MET A 9 -5.49 6.05 7.05
N ARG A 10 -5.87 7.33 7.00
CA ARG A 10 -4.94 8.47 6.91
C ARG A 10 -3.96 8.57 8.07
N SER A 11 -4.28 7.93 9.20
CA SER A 11 -3.45 7.90 10.40
C SER A 11 -2.63 6.61 10.51
N LEU A 12 -2.55 5.80 9.46
CA LEU A 12 -1.72 4.59 9.46
C LEU A 12 -0.28 4.90 9.06
N SER A 13 0.66 4.33 9.81
CA SER A 13 2.07 4.24 9.47
C SER A 13 2.53 2.77 9.57
N PHE A 14 3.62 2.42 8.86
CA PHE A 14 4.11 1.03 8.77
C PHE A 14 5.61 0.93 9.13
N PRO A 15 6.04 1.46 10.29
CA PRO A 15 7.45 1.38 10.68
C PRO A 15 7.84 -0.08 10.93
N ASP A 16 8.89 -0.55 10.26
CA ASP A 16 9.48 -1.88 10.44
C ASP A 16 8.51 -3.08 10.23
N PHE A 17 7.43 -2.89 9.47
CA PHE A 17 6.51 -3.96 9.09
C PHE A 17 6.68 -4.38 7.64
N ASN A 18 6.77 -5.69 7.38
CA ASN A 18 6.83 -6.23 6.03
C ASN A 18 5.44 -6.39 5.42
N VAL A 19 5.40 -6.39 4.09
CA VAL A 19 4.30 -6.89 3.28
C VAL A 19 4.47 -8.40 3.12
N GLU A 20 3.54 -9.18 3.67
CA GLU A 20 3.56 -10.64 3.58
C GLU A 20 3.26 -11.09 2.13
N LYS A 21 2.24 -10.49 1.52
CA LYS A 21 1.81 -10.73 0.13
C LYS A 21 0.92 -9.62 -0.40
N MET A 22 0.74 -9.59 -1.72
CA MET A 22 -0.27 -8.77 -2.38
C MET A 22 -1.20 -9.65 -3.21
N GLU A 23 -2.51 -9.48 -3.06
CA GLU A 23 -3.49 -10.08 -3.96
C GLU A 23 -3.96 -9.02 -4.94
N PHE A 24 -3.53 -9.14 -6.20
CA PHE A 24 -3.79 -8.13 -7.22
C PHE A 24 -4.56 -8.72 -8.41
N LEU A 25 -5.75 -8.20 -8.64
CA LEU A 25 -6.68 -8.61 -9.69
C LEU A 25 -7.10 -7.36 -10.51
N PRO A 26 -6.27 -6.91 -11.46
CA PRO A 26 -6.49 -5.66 -12.19
C PRO A 26 -7.83 -5.64 -12.95
N GLU A 27 -8.22 -6.76 -13.57
CA GLU A 27 -9.48 -6.91 -14.31
C GLU A 27 -10.73 -6.68 -13.45
N LYS A 28 -10.61 -6.92 -12.14
CA LYS A 28 -11.69 -6.70 -11.17
C LYS A 28 -11.50 -5.41 -10.38
N LYS A 29 -10.43 -4.67 -10.66
CA LYS A 29 -10.00 -3.51 -9.88
C LYS A 29 -9.95 -3.83 -8.38
N ILE A 30 -9.26 -4.91 -8.01
CA ILE A 30 -9.06 -5.32 -6.62
C ILE A 30 -7.56 -5.43 -6.31
N LEU A 31 -7.13 -4.77 -5.23
CA LEU A 31 -5.81 -4.90 -4.66
C LEU A 31 -5.96 -5.09 -3.15
N LYS A 32 -5.32 -6.13 -2.62
CA LYS A 32 -5.16 -6.33 -1.19
C LYS A 32 -3.69 -6.39 -0.83
N VAL A 33 -3.31 -5.70 0.24
CA VAL A 33 -1.93 -5.70 0.75
C VAL A 33 -1.96 -6.26 2.16
N PHE A 34 -1.33 -7.41 2.36
CA PHE A 34 -1.27 -8.09 3.65
C PHE A 34 0.01 -7.68 4.36
N VAL A 35 -0.11 -7.20 5.60
CA VAL A 35 1.00 -6.62 6.37
C VAL A 35 1.10 -7.27 7.75
N GLU A 36 2.33 -7.38 8.27
CA GLU A 36 2.60 -7.97 9.58
C GLU A 36 2.13 -7.10 10.76
N GLY A 37 1.90 -5.82 10.49
CA GLY A 37 1.47 -4.84 11.47
C GLY A 37 1.25 -3.47 10.87
N ALA A 38 0.76 -2.58 11.70
CA ALA A 38 0.73 -1.15 11.43
C ALA A 38 0.72 -0.40 12.76
N TRP A 39 0.94 0.90 12.68
CA TRP A 39 0.74 1.81 13.79
C TRP A 39 -0.36 2.80 13.43
N LEU A 40 -1.30 3.01 14.35
CA LEU A 40 -2.41 3.96 14.19
C LEU A 40 -2.09 5.21 15.01
N GLU A 41 -1.71 6.29 14.33
CA GLU A 41 -1.26 7.58 14.88
C GLU A 41 -2.41 8.46 15.42
N ILE A 42 -3.31 7.87 16.20
CA ILE A 42 -4.43 8.59 16.84
C ILE A 42 -4.22 8.53 18.35
N ASP A 43 -4.46 9.64 19.05
CA ASP A 43 -4.47 9.74 20.52
C ASP A 43 -3.25 9.09 21.22
N GLY A 44 -2.05 9.37 20.70
CA GLY A 44 -0.80 8.85 21.27
C GLY A 44 -0.28 7.56 20.64
N GLY A 45 -0.96 7.05 19.61
CA GLY A 45 -0.46 5.94 18.80
C GLY A 45 -0.84 4.58 19.37
N THR A 46 -1.26 3.64 18.52
CA THR A 46 -1.54 2.26 18.94
C THR A 46 -1.00 1.26 17.94
N ALA A 47 -0.28 0.25 18.45
CA ALA A 47 0.17 -0.89 17.66
C ALA A 47 -1.02 -1.73 17.21
N LEU A 48 -1.06 -2.05 15.92
CA LEU A 48 -1.98 -3.04 15.37
C LEU A 48 -1.23 -4.35 15.10
N GLY A 49 -1.95 -5.47 15.16
CA GLY A 49 -1.44 -6.78 14.74
C GLY A 49 -1.48 -6.93 13.23
N LYS A 50 -1.47 -8.18 12.74
CA LYS A 50 -1.52 -8.42 11.29
C LYS A 50 -2.75 -7.80 10.68
N GLY A 51 -2.65 -7.38 9.43
CA GLY A 51 -3.78 -6.77 8.77
C GLY A 51 -3.73 -6.83 7.27
N VAL A 52 -4.79 -6.29 6.68
CA VAL A 52 -4.97 -6.22 5.25
C VAL A 52 -5.56 -4.86 4.88
N LEU A 53 -4.90 -4.20 3.93
CA LEU A 53 -5.39 -3.00 3.27
C LEU A 53 -6.16 -3.43 2.03
N PHE A 54 -7.36 -2.91 1.85
CA PHE A 54 -8.20 -3.19 0.70
C PHE A 54 -8.38 -1.94 -0.14
N PHE A 55 -8.11 -2.07 -1.43
CA PHE A 55 -8.38 -1.05 -2.44
C PHE A 55 -9.22 -1.68 -3.53
N ASN A 56 -10.34 -1.05 -3.89
CA ASN A 56 -11.18 -1.50 -4.98
C ASN A 56 -11.85 -0.36 -5.74
N ASP A 57 -12.48 -0.69 -6.86
CA ASP A 57 -13.28 0.23 -7.67
C ASP A 57 -12.52 1.50 -8.11
N TRP A 58 -11.20 1.42 -8.29
CA TRP A 58 -10.38 2.58 -8.67
C TRP A 58 -10.56 2.98 -10.14
N ASP A 59 -10.24 4.23 -10.45
CA ASP A 59 -10.24 4.72 -11.83
C ASP A 59 -8.92 4.40 -12.54
N VAL A 60 -7.80 4.77 -11.93
CA VAL A 60 -6.46 4.59 -12.49
C VAL A 60 -5.55 3.93 -11.46
N LEU A 61 -4.75 2.99 -11.94
CA LEU A 61 -3.60 2.44 -11.24
C LEU A 61 -2.36 2.70 -12.11
N SER A 62 -1.36 3.39 -11.56
CA SER A 62 -0.05 3.55 -12.18
C SER A 62 1.01 2.97 -11.26
N ILE A 63 1.99 2.30 -11.85
CA ILE A 63 3.09 1.68 -11.13
C ILE A 63 4.36 2.28 -11.71
N ASN A 64 5.12 2.96 -10.86
CA ASN A 64 6.37 3.59 -11.24
C ASN A 64 7.52 2.87 -10.57
N ARG A 65 8.64 2.80 -11.29
CA ARG A 65 9.91 2.29 -10.78
C ARG A 65 10.96 3.38 -10.85
N TYR A 66 11.68 3.58 -9.76
CA TYR A 66 12.76 4.53 -9.73
C TYR A 66 14.01 3.93 -10.38
N ASP A 67 14.56 4.65 -11.35
CA ASP A 67 15.84 4.35 -11.98
C ASP A 67 16.93 5.21 -11.33
N PRO A 68 17.85 4.61 -10.56
CA PRO A 68 18.91 5.36 -9.88
C PRO A 68 20.01 5.85 -10.82
N ILE A 69 20.13 5.30 -12.04
CA ILE A 69 21.12 5.74 -13.03
C ILE A 69 20.63 7.02 -13.71
N LEU A 70 19.33 7.09 -14.03
CA LEU A 70 18.71 8.24 -14.68
C LEU A 70 18.08 9.22 -13.70
N GLU A 71 18.14 8.92 -12.39
CA GLU A 71 17.55 9.67 -11.28
C GLU A 71 16.07 10.04 -11.49
N LYS A 72 15.29 9.15 -12.09
CA LYS A 72 13.90 9.43 -12.46
C LYS A 72 12.97 8.25 -12.25
N TRP A 73 11.69 8.57 -12.17
CA TRP A 73 10.62 7.59 -12.19
C TRP A 73 10.25 7.21 -13.61
N ASN A 74 10.14 5.91 -13.86
CA ASN A 74 9.61 5.37 -15.11
C ASN A 74 8.34 4.59 -14.80
N GLU A 75 7.26 4.90 -15.51
CA GLU A 75 6.05 4.07 -15.47
C GLU A 75 6.35 2.70 -16.09
N ILE A 76 5.90 1.63 -15.43
CA ILE A 76 6.07 0.27 -15.90
C ILE A 76 4.71 -0.36 -16.20
N GLU A 77 4.69 -1.28 -17.17
CA GLU A 77 3.50 -2.04 -17.46
C GLU A 77 3.09 -2.91 -16.25
N ILE A 78 1.78 -3.07 -16.05
CA ILE A 78 1.21 -3.89 -14.98
C ILE A 78 1.74 -5.34 -15.04
N SER A 79 1.92 -5.88 -16.24
CA SER A 79 2.52 -7.21 -16.50
C SER A 79 3.94 -7.36 -15.96
N ASN A 80 4.68 -6.26 -15.84
CA ASN A 80 6.06 -6.18 -15.36
C ASN A 80 6.15 -5.66 -13.92
N SER A 81 5.01 -5.48 -13.26
CA SER A 81 4.96 -5.10 -11.85
C SER A 81 5.30 -6.26 -10.93
N GLU A 82 5.76 -5.93 -9.73
CA GLU A 82 6.04 -6.89 -8.67
C GLU A 82 5.41 -6.44 -7.36
N GLU A 83 5.20 -7.40 -6.45
CA GLU A 83 4.75 -7.10 -5.09
C GLU A 83 5.77 -6.21 -4.37
N LEU A 84 5.27 -5.34 -3.51
CA LEU A 84 6.09 -4.66 -2.52
C LEU A 84 6.51 -5.67 -1.43
N ARG A 85 7.75 -5.54 -0.97
CA ARG A 85 8.29 -6.25 0.20
C ARG A 85 7.95 -5.52 1.51
N ASP A 86 7.89 -4.19 1.45
CA ASP A 86 7.66 -3.30 2.57
C ASP A 86 6.82 -2.10 2.13
N LEU A 87 6.35 -1.33 3.11
CA LEU A 87 5.64 -0.06 2.90
C LEU A 87 6.41 1.06 3.59
N CYS A 88 7.48 1.55 2.95
CA CYS A 88 8.33 2.60 3.50
C CYS A 88 7.62 3.96 3.54
N GLU A 89 6.85 4.30 2.51
CA GLU A 89 6.00 5.49 2.52
C GLU A 89 4.57 5.12 2.13
N VAL A 90 3.61 5.59 2.91
CA VAL A 90 2.19 5.41 2.61
C VAL A 90 1.48 6.73 2.78
N LYS A 91 0.71 7.12 1.75
CA LYS A 91 -0.11 8.34 1.77
C LYS A 91 -1.52 8.00 1.34
N PHE A 92 -2.47 8.29 2.22
CA PHE A 92 -3.90 8.23 1.92
C PHE A 92 -4.44 9.67 1.92
N PHE A 93 -4.96 10.11 0.79
CA PHE A 93 -5.53 11.45 0.66
C PHE A 93 -6.81 11.40 -0.16
N ASN A 94 -7.95 11.54 0.54
CA ASN A 94 -9.27 11.21 -0.01
C ASN A 94 -9.22 9.79 -0.59
N SER A 95 -9.84 9.57 -1.74
CA SER A 95 -9.85 8.31 -2.45
C SER A 95 -8.56 8.01 -3.23
N ASN A 96 -7.47 8.74 -2.98
CA ASN A 96 -6.16 8.53 -3.63
C ASN A 96 -5.16 7.90 -2.66
N ILE A 97 -4.39 6.95 -3.20
CA ILE A 97 -3.43 6.15 -2.45
C ILE A 97 -2.09 6.19 -3.16
N SER A 98 -1.02 6.38 -2.38
CA SER A 98 0.36 6.18 -2.81
C SER A 98 1.03 5.22 -1.83
N LEU A 99 1.48 4.08 -2.35
CA LEU A 99 2.25 3.07 -1.62
C LEU A 99 3.65 3.03 -2.23
N CYS A 100 4.67 3.37 -1.44
CA CYS A 100 6.06 3.29 -1.86
C CYS A 100 6.82 2.30 -0.98
N GLY A 101 7.70 1.54 -1.61
CA GLY A 101 8.58 0.59 -0.93
C GLY A 101 9.47 -0.12 -1.93
N PHE A 102 10.19 -1.13 -1.45
CA PHE A 102 11.05 -1.96 -2.30
C PHE A 102 10.26 -3.11 -2.91
N GLY A 103 10.50 -3.38 -4.20
CA GLY A 103 9.99 -4.55 -4.89
C GLY A 103 10.60 -5.85 -4.37
N LYS A 104 9.80 -6.92 -4.32
CA LYS A 104 10.16 -8.19 -3.71
C LYS A 104 11.24 -8.98 -4.47
N TRP A 105 11.30 -8.86 -5.79
CA TRP A 105 12.22 -9.61 -6.64
C TRP A 105 13.42 -8.79 -7.06
N VAL A 106 13.20 -7.58 -7.58
CA VAL A 106 14.30 -6.74 -8.10
C VAL A 106 14.93 -5.90 -7.00
N GLY A 107 14.21 -5.66 -5.89
CA GLY A 107 14.69 -4.79 -4.81
C GLY A 107 14.79 -3.32 -5.21
N GLN A 108 14.13 -2.92 -6.30
CA GLN A 108 14.08 -1.54 -6.74
C GLN A 108 12.95 -0.79 -6.04
N TRP A 109 13.12 0.52 -5.89
CA TRP A 109 12.11 1.37 -5.29
C TRP A 109 10.92 1.52 -6.25
N LEU A 110 9.74 1.19 -5.75
CA LEU A 110 8.49 1.17 -6.49
C LEU A 110 7.49 2.12 -5.85
N GLU A 111 6.62 2.67 -6.68
CA GLU A 111 5.48 3.47 -6.26
C GLU A 111 4.22 2.94 -6.95
N TRP A 112 3.24 2.55 -6.16
CA TRP A 112 1.89 2.22 -6.62
C TRP A 112 0.97 3.39 -6.31
N LYS A 113 0.48 4.06 -7.36
CA LYS A 113 -0.48 5.17 -7.27
C LYS A 113 -1.85 4.72 -7.74
N ILE A 114 -2.84 4.85 -6.87
CA ILE A 114 -4.23 4.45 -7.11
C ILE A 114 -5.11 5.69 -6.95
N THR A 115 -5.99 5.95 -7.91
CA THR A 115 -6.92 7.10 -7.85
C THR A 115 -8.37 6.68 -7.73
N ASN A 116 -9.15 7.47 -7.00
CA ASN A 116 -10.58 7.27 -6.81
C ASN A 116 -10.98 5.87 -6.33
N ALA A 117 -10.15 5.22 -5.52
CA ALA A 117 -10.46 3.91 -4.97
C ALA A 117 -11.38 4.01 -3.75
N LYS A 118 -12.23 3.00 -3.56
CA LYS A 118 -12.77 2.71 -2.23
C LYS A 118 -11.70 1.99 -1.43
N MET A 119 -11.52 2.41 -0.19
CA MET A 119 -10.52 1.83 0.68
C MET A 119 -11.03 1.58 2.10
N HIS A 120 -10.51 0.51 2.68
CA HIS A 120 -10.66 0.19 4.11
C HIS A 120 -9.51 -0.72 4.53
N ALA A 121 -9.32 -0.88 5.83
CA ALA A 121 -8.37 -1.84 6.36
C ALA A 121 -8.97 -2.68 7.49
N GLN A 122 -8.42 -3.87 7.68
CA GLN A 122 -8.77 -4.75 8.79
C GLN A 122 -7.49 -5.20 9.48
N PHE A 123 -7.45 -5.04 10.80
CA PHE A 123 -6.29 -5.41 11.61
C PHE A 123 -6.68 -6.26 12.81
N GLU A 124 -5.79 -7.12 13.25
CA GLU A 124 -5.85 -7.75 14.56
C GLU A 124 -5.66 -6.69 15.66
N THR A 125 -6.44 -6.81 16.74
CA THR A 125 -6.22 -6.01 17.95
C THR A 125 -5.15 -6.71 18.79
N LYS A 126 -4.09 -5.99 19.13
CA LYS A 126 -3.10 -6.45 20.11
C LYS A 126 -3.61 -6.27 21.53
#